data_AF-A0A374PAM7-F1
#
_entry.id   AF-A0A374PAM7-F1
#
_cell.length_a   1.000
_cell.length_b   1.000
_cell.length_c   1.000
_cell.angle_alpha   90.00
_cell.angle_beta   90.00
_cell.angle_gamma   90.00
#
_symmetry.space_group_name_H-M   'P 1'
#
loop_
_entity.id
_entity.type
_entity.pdbx_description
1 polymer ?
#
loop_
_entity_poly.entity_id
_entity_poly.type
_entity_poly.pdbx_seq_one_letter_code
_entity_poly.pdbx_strand_id
1 'polypeptide(L)' 'MARTSRKSSKAERSAPVFRENRWASYARLSVKSNKVGIDDSIIHQLQRNRDFIRKNIQDGLLAGEYYDDGISGTTFAGVR' A
#
# COMPACT_ATOMS: atom_id res chain seq x y z
N MET A 1 53.27 -10.34 35.29
CA MET A 1 52.40 -9.59 34.36
C MET A 1 51.19 -10.44 34.01
N ALA A 2 50.00 -10.07 34.47
CA ALA A 2 48.76 -10.81 34.21
C ALA A 2 48.23 -10.47 32.80
N ARG A 3 47.90 -11.50 32.03
CA ARG A 3 47.41 -11.39 30.65
C ARG A 3 45.96 -10.90 30.69
N THR A 4 45.71 -9.63 30.37
CA THR A 4 44.37 -9.06 30.30
C THR A 4 43.62 -9.70 29.12
N SER A 5 42.67 -10.58 29.41
CA SER A 5 41.78 -11.16 28.42
C SER A 5 40.96 -10.05 27.75
N ARG A 6 41.15 -9.86 26.44
CA ARG A 6 40.24 -9.04 25.63
C ARG A 6 38.92 -9.81 25.55
N LYS A 7 38.00 -9.55 26.48
CA LYS A 7 36.58 -9.90 26.27
C LYS A 7 36.20 -9.27 24.93
N SER A 8 36.05 -10.11 23.91
CA SER A 8 35.38 -9.75 22.67
C SER A 8 33.99 -9.29 23.08
N SER A 9 33.78 -7.99 23.12
CA SER A 9 32.45 -7.43 23.11
C SER A 9 31.84 -7.84 21.79
N LYS A 10 31.05 -8.92 21.80
CA LYS A 10 30.03 -9.16 20.80
C LYS A 10 28.99 -8.05 20.96
N ALA A 11 29.36 -6.83 20.60
CA ALA A 11 28.37 -5.84 20.24
C ALA A 11 27.69 -6.43 19.00
N GLU A 12 26.47 -6.94 19.18
CA GLU A 12 25.60 -7.28 18.06
C GLU A 12 25.60 -6.06 17.14
N ARG A 13 26.21 -6.21 15.97
CA ARG A 13 26.07 -5.22 14.92
C ARG A 13 24.60 -5.25 14.53
N SER A 14 23.81 -4.32 15.06
CA SER A 14 22.44 -4.12 14.64
C SER A 14 22.47 -3.87 13.14
N ALA A 15 22.03 -4.85 12.35
CA ALA A 15 21.91 -4.68 10.92
C ALA A 15 20.88 -3.56 10.68
N PRO A 16 21.17 -2.58 9.80
CA PRO A 16 20.18 -1.57 9.46
C PRO A 16 18.98 -2.28 8.82
N VAL A 17 17.83 -2.25 9.49
CA VAL A 17 16.58 -2.77 8.93
C VAL A 17 16.06 -1.73 7.95
N PHE A 18 16.16 -2.02 6.66
CA PHE A 18 15.48 -1.23 5.63
C PHE A 18 13.97 -1.39 5.81
N ARG A 19 13.28 -0.29 6.11
CA ARG A 19 11.82 -0.22 6.16
C ARG A 19 11.34 0.71 5.05
N GLU A 20 10.50 0.19 4.18
CA GLU A 20 9.84 0.96 3.12
C GLU A 20 8.34 0.88 3.34
N ASN A 21 7.67 2.02 3.50
CA ASN A 21 6.22 2.04 3.58
C ASN A 21 5.66 2.00 2.15
N ARG A 22 4.75 1.07 1.91
CA ARG A 22 4.07 0.89 0.62
C ARG A 22 2.58 1.10 0.80
N TRP A 23 2.02 1.93 -0.05
CA TRP A 23 0.62 2.29 -0.03
C TRP A 23 -0.07 1.75 -1.28
N ALA A 24 -1.33 1.37 -1.16
CA ALA A 24 -2.15 0.98 -2.29
C ALA A 24 -3.45 1.78 -2.30
N SER A 25 -3.94 2.09 -3.49
CA SER A 25 -5.25 2.72 -3.69
C SER A 25 -6.24 1.67 -4.18
N TYR A 26 -7.46 1.72 -3.66
CA TYR A 26 -8.55 0.86 -4.09
C TYR A 26 -9.79 1.70 -4.40
N ALA A 27 -10.47 1.37 -5.50
CA ALA A 27 -11.75 1.98 -5.88
C ALA A 27 -12.76 0.89 -6.23
N ARG A 28 -14.05 1.16 -6.01
CA ARG A 28 -15.10 0.22 -6.41
C ARG A 28 -16.28 0.94 -7.00
N LEU A 29 -16.89 0.31 -7.98
CA LEU A 29 -18.23 0.62 -8.44
C LEU A 29 -19.18 -0.51 -8.05
N SER A 30 -20.20 -0.19 -7.24
CA SER A 30 -21.13 -1.22 -6.76
C SER A 30 -22.19 -1.59 -7.79
N VAL A 31 -22.54 -0.65 -8.67
CA VAL A 31 -23.52 -0.83 -9.74
C VAL A 31 -22.93 -0.27 -11.01
N LYS A 32 -22.73 -1.12 -12.02
CA LYS A 32 -22.23 -0.69 -13.32
C LYS A 32 -23.38 -0.24 -14.20
N SER A 33 -23.29 0.98 -14.75
CA SER A 33 -24.22 1.40 -15.80
C SER A 33 -24.00 0.59 -17.07
N ASN A 34 -25.09 0.12 -17.70
CA ASN A 34 -25.03 -0.55 -19.01
C ASN A 34 -24.73 0.41 -20.16
N LYS A 35 -24.63 1.72 -19.88
CA LYS A 35 -24.35 2.74 -20.89
C LYS A 35 -22.83 2.94 -20.99
N VAL A 36 -22.29 2.59 -22.15
CA VAL A 36 -20.87 2.78 -22.49
C VAL A 36 -20.50 4.27 -22.31
N GLY A 37 -19.43 4.55 -21.57
CA GLY A 37 -18.88 5.90 -21.38
C GLY A 37 -19.62 6.79 -20.38
N ILE A 38 -20.52 6.23 -19.55
CA ILE A 38 -21.24 7.02 -18.53
C ILE A 38 -20.62 6.86 -17.13
N ASP A 39 -19.89 5.78 -16.87
CA ASP A 39 -19.42 5.46 -15.52
C ASP A 39 -17.91 5.60 -15.36
N ASP A 40 -17.44 6.85 -15.38
CA ASP A 40 -16.04 7.20 -15.09
C ASP A 40 -15.78 7.34 -13.58
N SER A 41 -16.73 6.94 -12.74
CA SER A 41 -16.67 7.14 -11.30
C SER A 41 -15.49 6.42 -10.64
N ILE A 42 -15.08 5.26 -11.15
CA ILE A 42 -13.86 4.56 -10.72
C ILE A 42 -12.62 5.41 -11.02
N ILE A 43 -12.53 5.99 -12.21
CA ILE A 43 -11.41 6.83 -12.62
C ILE A 43 -11.32 8.05 -11.71
N HIS A 44 -12.44 8.70 -11.42
CA HIS A 44 -12.49 9.84 -10.50
C HIS A 44 -12.11 9.48 -9.06
N GLN A 45 -12.51 8.30 -8.58
CA GLN A 45 -12.11 7.79 -7.26
C GLN A 45 -10.60 7.57 -7.20
N LEU A 46 -10.03 6.85 -8.17
CA LEU A 46 -8.59 6.60 -8.24
C LEU A 46 -7.81 7.90 -8.34
N GLN A 47 -8.26 8.86 -9.16
CA GLN A 47 -7.64 10.16 -9.26
C GLN A 47 -7.61 10.90 -7.91
N ARG A 48 -8.74 10.94 -7.20
CA ARG A 48 -8.80 11.55 -5.87
C ARG A 48 -7.89 10.86 -4.87
N ASN A 49 -7.81 9.53 -4.90
CA ASN A 49 -6.91 8.77 -4.05
C ASN A 49 -5.44 9.11 -4.34
N ARG A 50 -5.04 9.17 -5.62
CA ARG A 50 -3.69 9.59 -6.02
C ARG A 50 -3.35 10.98 -5.50
N ASP A 51 -4.27 11.93 -5.65
CA ASP A 51 -4.06 13.30 -5.21
C ASP A 51 -3.94 13.39 -3.68
N PHE A 52 -4.75 12.62 -2.95
CA PHE A 52 -4.62 12.52 -1.50
C PHE A 52 -3.27 11.93 -1.09
N ILE A 53 -2.85 10.81 -1.70
CA ILE A 53 -1.58 10.15 -1.40
C ILE A 53 -0.42 11.09 -1.69
N ARG A 54 -0.37 11.70 -2.88
CA ARG A 54 0.68 12.66 -3.25
C ARG A 54 0.77 13.86 -2.31
N LYS A 55 -0.38 14.34 -1.82
CA LYS A 55 -0.43 15.52 -0.94
C LYS A 55 -0.01 15.20 0.49
N ASN A 56 -0.40 14.03 1.02
CA ASN A 56 -0.34 13.76 2.46
C ASN A 56 0.67 12.68 2.86
N ILE A 57 1.06 11.80 1.94
CA ILE A 57 1.96 10.68 2.22
C ILE A 57 3.33 11.01 1.64
N GLN A 58 4.26 11.35 2.53
CA GLN A 58 5.63 11.69 2.18
C GLN A 58 6.63 10.57 2.48
N ASP A 59 6.20 9.54 3.21
CA ASP A 59 7.06 8.52 3.81
C ASP A 59 6.91 7.14 3.15
N GLY A 60 6.52 7.07 1.89
CA GLY A 60 6.38 5.79 1.19
C GLY A 60 6.06 5.93 -0.29
N LEU A 61 5.83 4.80 -0.95
CA LEU A 61 5.54 4.73 -2.38
C LEU A 61 4.14 4.17 -2.63
N LEU A 62 3.44 4.72 -3.62
CA LEU A 62 2.24 4.09 -4.16
C LEU A 62 2.67 2.83 -4.95
N ALA A 63 2.41 1.66 -4.38
CA ALA A 63 2.82 0.37 -4.92
C ALA A 63 1.83 -0.20 -5.94
N GLY A 64 0.58 0.25 -5.93
CA GLY A 64 -0.43 -0.24 -6.86
C GLY A 64 -1.79 0.40 -6.68
N GLU A 65 -2.61 0.25 -7.72
CA GLU A 65 -4.00 0.70 -7.75
C GLU A 65 -4.87 -0.45 -8.24
N TYR A 66 -5.93 -0.71 -7.51
CA TYR A 66 -6.82 -1.85 -7.74
C TYR A 66 -8.26 -1.35 -7.81
N TYR A 67 -9.08 -2.01 -8.62
CA TYR A 67 -10.48 -1.65 -8.70
C TYR A 67 -11.38 -2.83 -9.02
N ASP A 68 -12.61 -2.73 -8.53
CA ASP A 68 -13.70 -3.65 -8.82
C ASP A 68 -14.82 -2.90 -9.55
N ASP A 69 -15.22 -3.41 -10.71
CA ASP A 69 -16.22 -2.79 -11.59
C ASP A 69 -17.53 -3.60 -11.60
N GLY A 70 -18.55 -3.10 -10.89
CA GLY A 70 -19.86 -3.74 -10.80
C GLY A 70 -19.97 -4.82 -9.72
N ILE A 71 -19.11 -4.79 -8.71
CA ILE A 71 -19.09 -5.77 -7.61
C ILE A 71 -19.68 -5.16 -6.33
N SER A 72 -20.64 -5.86 -5.72
CA SER A 72 -21.20 -5.48 -4.43
C SER A 72 -20.16 -5.59 -3.32
N GLY A 73 -20.14 -4.61 -2.41
CA GLY A 73 -19.27 -4.61 -1.24
C GLY A 73 -19.58 -5.65 -0.17
N THR A 74 -20.69 -6.36 -0.31
CA THR A 74 -21.09 -7.42 0.62
C THR A 74 -20.46 -8.76 0.29
N THR A 75 -19.85 -8.89 -0.89
CA THR A 75 -19.19 -10.10 -1.37
C THR A 75 -17.73 -9.78 -1.63
N PHE A 76 -16.84 -10.21 -0.72
CA PHE A 76 -15.44 -10.42 -1.10
C PHE A 76 -15.42 -11.60 -2.07
N ALA A 77 -15.54 -11.33 -3.36
CA ALA A 77 -15.44 -12.35 -4.39
C ALA A 77 -14.00 -12.89 -4.42
N GLY A 78 -13.73 -13.93 -3.63
CA GLY A 78 -12.41 -14.59 -3.62
C GLY A 78 -11.91 -15.13 -2.29
N VAL A 79 -12.61 -14.97 -1.17
CA VAL A 79 -12.26 -15.71 0.06
C VAL A 79 -13.06 -17.02 0.08
N ARG A 80 -12.48 -18.06 -0.53
CA ARG A 80 -12.83 -19.47 -0.27
C ARG A 80 -11.58 -20.20 0.17
#